data_AF-A0A521FFU9-F1
#
_entry.id   AF-A0A521FFU9-F1
#
_cell.length_a   1.000
_cell.length_b   1.000
_cell.length_c   1.000
_cell.angle_alpha   90.00
_cell.angle_beta   90.00
_cell.angle_gamma   90.00
#
_symmetry.space_group_name_H-M   'P 1'
#
loop_
_entity.id
_entity.type
_entity.pdbx_description
1 polymer ?
#
loop_
_entity_poly.entity_id
_entity_poly.type
_entity_poly.pdbx_seq_one_letter_code
_entity_poly.pdbx_strand_id
1 'polypeptide(L)'
;MNIYLDRNYPKNLVKALDYLHGISPSDEIEIIYGNGRLSDLDTENTVVFLFDRAKKGLERTTELHYEDGYRVFAFMTRTADQIDLFKLSLRVLILWKKILDVIKDKNTPFICSYGYKENKVREIES
;
A
#
# COMPACT_ATOMS: atom_id res chain seq x y z
N MET A 1 2.19 14.14 0.96
CA MET A 1 2.42 12.77 0.48
C MET A 1 1.09 12.13 0.16
N ASN A 2 1.00 11.53 -1.02
CA ASN A 2 -0.20 10.82 -1.45
C ASN A 2 -0.06 9.34 -1.13
N ILE A 3 -1.09 8.73 -0.56
CA ILE A 3 -1.20 7.29 -0.41
C ILE A 3 -2.39 6.84 -1.24
N TYR A 4 -2.10 6.17 -2.34
CA TYR A 4 -3.11 5.58 -3.21
C TYR A 4 -3.40 4.15 -2.76
N LEU A 5 -4.65 3.83 -2.42
CA LEU A 5 -5.11 2.48 -2.17
C LEU A 5 -5.93 1.96 -3.36
N ASP A 6 -5.47 0.84 -3.92
CA ASP A 6 -6.17 0.15 -5.00
C ASP A 6 -7.61 -0.26 -4.61
N ARG A 7 -8.48 -0.40 -5.61
CA ARG A 7 -9.91 -0.71 -5.43
C ARG A 7 -10.16 -2.02 -4.68
N ASN A 8 -9.20 -2.94 -4.68
CA ASN A 8 -9.30 -4.19 -3.93
C ASN A 8 -9.23 -3.99 -2.41
N TYR A 9 -8.83 -2.81 -1.91
CA TYR A 9 -8.86 -2.51 -0.48
C TYR A 9 -10.29 -2.31 0.04
N PRO A 10 -10.59 -2.74 1.28
CA PRO A 10 -11.90 -2.50 1.90
C PRO A 10 -12.19 -1.01 2.06
N LYS A 11 -13.32 -0.53 1.52
CA LYS A 11 -13.73 0.88 1.61
C LYS A 11 -13.73 1.43 3.04
N ASN A 12 -14.14 0.62 4.01
CA ASN A 12 -14.19 1.02 5.41
C ASN A 12 -12.80 1.19 6.02
N LEU A 13 -11.80 0.41 5.57
CA LEU A 13 -10.42 0.61 5.96
C LEU A 13 -9.91 1.95 5.42
N VAL A 14 -10.14 2.23 4.14
CA VAL A 14 -9.73 3.49 3.51
C VAL A 14 -10.30 4.69 4.26
N LYS A 15 -11.60 4.68 4.58
CA LYS A 15 -12.24 5.73 5.39
C LYS A 15 -11.63 5.88 6.78
N ALA A 16 -11.28 4.76 7.42
CA ALA A 16 -10.65 4.80 8.74
C ALA A 16 -9.26 5.44 8.66
N LEU A 17 -8.46 5.12 7.63
CA LEU A 17 -7.15 5.74 7.39
C LEU A 17 -7.27 7.24 7.11
N ASP A 18 -8.23 7.62 6.26
CA ASP A 18 -8.54 9.01 5.95
C ASP A 18 -8.91 9.80 7.23
N TYR A 19 -9.79 9.24 8.06
CA TYR A 19 -10.16 9.84 9.34
C TYR A 19 -8.98 9.96 10.31
N LEU A 20 -8.12 8.93 10.40
CA LEU A 20 -6.93 8.96 11.26
C LEU A 20 -5.99 10.12 10.90
N HIS A 21 -5.79 10.37 9.61
CA HIS A 21 -4.94 11.47 9.15
C HIS A 21 -5.63 12.84 9.28
N GLY A 22 -6.96 12.90 9.17
CA GLY A 22 -7.73 14.11 9.47
C GLY A 22 -7.66 14.58 10.94
N ILE A 23 -7.35 13.69 11.89
CA ILE A 23 -7.22 14.04 13.32
C ILE A 23 -5.91 14.79 13.63
N SER A 24 -4.83 14.50 12.90
CA SER A 24 -3.51 15.08 13.14
C SER A 24 -2.99 15.78 11.88
N PRO A 25 -3.37 17.05 11.64
CA PRO A 25 -3.01 17.77 10.42
C PRO A 25 -1.52 18.07 10.24
N SER A 26 -0.67 17.63 11.18
CA SER A 26 0.79 17.77 11.11
C SER A 26 1.44 16.91 10.03
N ASP A 27 0.77 15.84 9.59
CA ASP A 27 1.23 15.00 8.49
C ASP A 27 0.32 15.28 7.28
N GLU A 28 0.82 16.00 6.29
CA GLU A 28 0.12 16.24 5.00
C GLU A 28 0.04 14.94 4.20
N ILE A 29 -0.76 13.98 4.67
CA ILE A 29 -1.02 12.69 4.01
C ILE A 29 -2.43 12.73 3.42
N GLU A 30 -2.52 12.61 2.10
CA GLU A 30 -3.79 12.48 1.38
C GLU A 30 -4.05 11.01 1.04
N ILE A 31 -5.23 10.51 1.41
CA ILE A 31 -5.66 9.14 1.13
C ILE A 31 -6.51 9.13 -0.14
N ILE A 32 -5.98 8.51 -1.20
CA ILE A 32 -6.65 8.41 -2.50
C ILE A 32 -7.14 6.98 -2.68
N TYR A 33 -8.42 6.80 -2.98
CA TYR A 33 -8.99 5.48 -3.30
C TYR A 33 -9.16 5.33 -4.80
N GLY A 34 -8.87 4.13 -5.32
CA GLY A 34 -8.57 3.84 -6.74
C GLY A 34 -9.59 4.16 -7.84
N ASN A 35 -10.53 5.07 -7.64
CA ASN A 35 -11.35 5.65 -8.70
C ASN A 35 -10.67 6.81 -9.45
N GLY A 36 -9.59 7.40 -8.91
CA GLY A 36 -8.77 8.40 -9.59
C GLY A 36 -7.80 7.78 -10.61
N ARG A 37 -7.39 8.54 -11.63
CA ARG A 37 -6.32 8.12 -12.54
C ARG A 37 -4.99 8.30 -11.82
N LEU A 38 -4.26 7.21 -11.59
CA LEU A 38 -2.94 7.24 -10.98
C LEU A 38 -1.97 8.16 -11.76
N SER A 39 -2.16 8.24 -13.09
CA SER A 39 -1.37 9.09 -14.01
C SER A 39 -1.37 10.57 -13.68
N ASP A 40 -2.33 11.05 -12.90
CA ASP A 40 -2.45 12.46 -12.55
C ASP A 40 -1.69 12.78 -11.24
N LEU A 41 -1.09 11.77 -10.61
CA LEU A 41 -0.34 11.89 -9.36
C LEU A 41 1.17 11.94 -9.62
N ASP A 42 1.84 12.84 -8.91
CA ASP A 42 3.31 12.90 -8.85
C ASP A 42 3.88 11.61 -8.27
N THR A 43 4.71 10.91 -9.04
CA THR A 43 5.25 9.59 -8.72
C THR A 43 6.15 9.63 -7.49
N GLU A 44 6.96 10.67 -7.34
CA GLU A 44 7.90 10.82 -6.22
C GLU A 44 7.16 11.00 -4.89
N ASN A 45 6.06 11.76 -4.91
CA ASN A 45 5.26 12.05 -3.72
C ASN A 45 4.13 11.03 -3.46
N THR A 46 4.01 9.98 -4.29
CA THR A 46 2.92 9.00 -4.19
C THR A 46 3.42 7.60 -3.83
N VAL A 47 2.74 7.00 -2.85
CA VAL A 47 2.92 5.59 -2.48
C VAL A 47 1.68 4.80 -2.88
N VAL A 48 1.87 3.74 -3.66
CA VAL A 48 0.80 2.90 -4.20
C VAL A 48 0.66 1.63 -3.37
N PHE A 49 -0.50 1.46 -2.74
CA PHE A 49 -0.88 0.27 -1.99
C PHE A 49 -1.76 -0.62 -2.86
N LEU A 50 -1.32 -1.85 -3.09
CA LEU A 50 -2.03 -2.82 -3.93
C LEU A 50 -1.93 -4.23 -3.35
N PHE A 51 -2.77 -5.12 -3.85
CA PHE A 51 -2.62 -6.54 -3.61
C PHE A 51 -1.79 -7.15 -4.72
N ASP A 52 -0.82 -7.96 -4.33
CA ASP A 52 -0.04 -8.77 -5.27
C ASP A 52 -0.35 -10.25 -5.01
N ARG A 53 -1.03 -10.88 -5.98
CA ARG A 53 -1.46 -12.27 -5.89
C ARG A 53 -0.54 -13.24 -6.65
N ALA A 54 0.61 -12.78 -7.12
CA ALA A 54 1.54 -13.63 -7.85
C ALA A 54 2.03 -14.77 -6.94
N LYS A 55 1.96 -16.01 -7.45
CA LYS A 55 2.52 -17.18 -6.75
C LYS A 55 4.05 -17.20 -6.77
N LYS A 56 4.65 -16.60 -7.80
CA LYS A 56 6.09 -16.42 -8.01
C LYS A 56 6.33 -15.06 -8.65
N GLY A 57 7.39 -14.38 -8.25
CA GLY A 57 7.67 -13.02 -8.71
C GLY A 57 6.63 -12.01 -8.20
N LEU A 58 6.43 -10.96 -8.98
CA LEU A 58 5.45 -9.90 -8.77
C LEU A 58 4.35 -10.00 -9.83
N GLU A 59 3.17 -9.46 -9.52
CA GLU A 59 2.16 -9.24 -10.56
C GLU A 59 2.60 -8.11 -11.49
N ARG A 60 2.22 -8.21 -12.77
CA ARG A 60 2.60 -7.21 -13.78
C ARG A 60 2.17 -5.79 -13.38
N THR A 61 1.06 -5.64 -12.68
CA THR A 61 0.60 -4.33 -12.18
C THR A 61 1.56 -3.74 -11.15
N THR A 62 2.10 -4.56 -10.24
CA THR A 62 3.10 -4.15 -9.26
C THR A 62 4.39 -3.70 -9.95
N GLU A 63 4.85 -4.49 -10.93
CA GLU A 63 6.04 -4.17 -11.73
C GLU A 63 5.85 -2.86 -12.48
N LEU A 64 4.72 -2.67 -13.17
CA LEU A 64 4.44 -1.46 -13.94
C LEU A 64 4.46 -0.21 -13.06
N HIS A 65 3.81 -0.23 -11.90
CA HIS A 65 3.85 0.93 -11.00
C HIS A 65 5.27 1.23 -10.50
N TYR A 66 6.09 0.20 -10.26
CA TYR A 66 7.48 0.40 -9.90
C TYR A 66 8.31 0.96 -11.08
N GLU A 67 8.12 0.41 -12.29
CA GLU A 67 8.73 0.88 -13.55
C GLU A 67 8.36 2.34 -13.85
N ASP A 68 7.14 2.76 -13.51
CA ASP A 68 6.64 4.13 -13.63
C ASP A 68 7.24 5.10 -12.58
N GLY A 69 8.05 4.59 -11.64
CA GLY A 69 8.73 5.39 -10.62
C GLY A 69 7.94 5.61 -9.34
N TYR A 70 6.85 4.88 -9.12
CA TYR A 70 6.13 4.95 -7.84
C TYR A 70 6.85 4.17 -6.74
N ARG A 71 6.64 4.61 -5.49
CA ARG A 71 6.91 3.77 -4.31
C ARG A 71 5.74 2.81 -4.14
N VAL A 72 5.99 1.50 -4.09
CA VAL A 72 4.93 0.48 -4.09
C VAL A 72 4.93 -0.31 -2.78
N PHE A 73 3.78 -0.37 -2.12
CA PHE A 73 3.50 -1.26 -1.01
C PHE A 73 2.57 -2.39 -1.48
N ALA A 74 3.17 -3.54 -1.78
CA ALA A 74 2.50 -4.73 -2.25
C ALA A 74 2.06 -5.62 -1.06
N PHE A 75 0.77 -5.82 -0.88
CA PHE A 75 0.25 -6.80 0.05
C PHE A 75 0.25 -8.19 -0.60
N MET A 76 1.19 -9.06 -0.19
CA MET A 76 1.39 -10.35 -0.84
C MET A 76 0.36 -11.38 -0.38
N THR A 77 -0.43 -11.88 -1.33
CA THR A 77 -1.43 -12.93 -1.09
C THR A 77 -1.13 -14.13 -1.96
N ARG A 78 0.05 -14.72 -1.71
CA ARG A 78 0.63 -15.86 -2.48
C ARG A 78 -0.21 -17.14 -2.43
N THR A 79 -1.20 -17.22 -1.56
CA THR A 79 -2.09 -18.38 -1.40
C THR A 79 -3.47 -18.06 -1.94
N ALA A 80 -4.08 -19.00 -2.65
CA ALA A 80 -5.45 -18.91 -3.15
C ALA A 80 -6.53 -18.89 -2.04
N ASP A 81 -6.11 -18.74 -0.78
CA ASP A 81 -7.00 -18.66 0.37
C ASP A 81 -7.80 -17.36 0.28
N GLN A 82 -9.10 -17.43 0.60
CA GLN A 82 -9.91 -16.23 0.74
C GLN A 82 -9.29 -15.33 1.81
N ILE A 83 -8.90 -14.11 1.40
CA ILE A 83 -8.38 -13.10 2.29
C ILE A 83 -9.53 -12.66 3.19
N ASP A 84 -9.35 -12.82 4.50
CA ASP A 84 -10.25 -12.24 5.49
C ASP A 84 -10.00 -10.72 5.53
N LEU A 85 -10.86 -9.97 4.83
CA LEU A 85 -10.75 -8.52 4.68
C LEU A 85 -10.87 -7.77 6.01
N PHE A 86 -11.57 -8.34 7.00
CA PHE A 86 -11.67 -7.75 8.33
C PHE A 86 -10.33 -7.87 9.06
N LYS A 87 -9.74 -9.07 9.10
CA LYS A 87 -8.41 -9.29 9.70
C LYS A 87 -7.33 -8.49 8.99
N LEU A 88 -7.40 -8.37 7.66
CA LEU A 88 -6.54 -7.49 6.90
C LEU A 88 -6.65 -6.05 7.39
N SER A 89 -7.88 -5.52 7.46
CA SER A 89 -8.13 -4.13 7.85
C SER A 89 -7.56 -3.83 9.24
N LEU A 90 -7.81 -4.72 10.20
CA LEU A 90 -7.24 -4.60 11.54
C LEU A 90 -5.70 -4.60 11.53
N ARG A 91 -5.09 -5.50 10.75
CA ARG A 91 -3.63 -5.57 10.64
C ARG A 91 -3.02 -4.32 10.03
N VAL A 92 -3.61 -3.80 8.96
CA VAL A 92 -3.17 -2.54 8.34
C VAL A 92 -3.25 -1.41 9.36
N LEU A 93 -4.35 -1.29 10.10
CA LEU A 93 -4.50 -0.27 11.15
C LEU A 93 -3.45 -0.42 12.26
N ILE A 94 -3.21 -1.64 12.75
CA ILE A 94 -2.21 -1.92 13.80
C ILE A 94 -0.79 -1.56 13.34
N LEU A 95 -0.47 -1.91 12.09
CA LEU A 95 0.87 -1.70 11.53
C LEU A 95 1.04 -0.32 10.88
N TRP A 96 -0.01 0.49 10.84
CA TRP A 96 -0.06 1.69 10.01
C TRP A 96 1.10 2.63 10.29
N LYS A 97 1.33 2.96 11.56
CA LYS A 97 2.46 3.82 11.96
C LYS A 97 3.80 3.28 11.45
N LYS A 98 4.06 1.98 11.65
CA LYS A 98 5.30 1.35 11.19
C LYS A 98 5.43 1.38 9.67
N ILE A 99 4.32 1.20 8.94
CA ILE A 99 4.31 1.34 7.49
C ILE A 99 4.67 2.78 7.10
N LEU A 100 4.06 3.78 7.75
CA LEU A 100 4.35 5.19 7.51
C LEU A 100 5.82 5.55 7.77
N ASP A 101 6.40 5.03 8.86
CA ASP A 101 7.82 5.25 9.17
C ASP A 101 8.72 4.71 8.04
N VAL A 102 8.45 3.49 7.55
CA VAL A 102 9.22 2.88 6.45
C VAL A 102 9.09 3.66 5.14
N ILE A 103 7.89 4.16 4.80
CA ILE A 103 7.69 4.87 3.53
C ILE A 103 8.22 6.31 3.58
N LYS A 104 8.21 6.97 4.75
CA LYS A 104 8.73 8.34 4.92
C LYS A 104 10.25 8.38 4.85
N ASP A 105 10.92 7.33 5.31
CA ASP A 105 12.39 7.25 5.29
C ASP A 105 12.95 6.93 3.88
N LYS A 106 12.09 6.69 2.90
CA LYS A 106 12.47 6.28 1.54
C LYS A 106 11.99 7.24 0.47
N ASN A 107 12.96 7.84 -0.22
CA ASN A 107 12.72 8.80 -1.30
C ASN A 107 12.86 8.20 -2.71
N THR A 108 13.31 6.95 -2.82
CA THR A 108 13.43 6.24 -4.11
C THR A 108 12.31 5.23 -4.28
N PRO A 109 11.94 4.85 -5.53
CA PRO A 109 11.04 3.72 -5.76
C PRO A 109 11.52 2.46 -5.02
N PHE A 110 10.60 1.76 -4.37
CA PHE A 110 10.87 0.49 -3.70
C PHE A 110 9.60 -0.36 -3.72
N ILE A 111 9.77 -1.67 -3.51
CA ILE A 111 8.65 -2.58 -3.32
C ILE A 111 8.72 -3.13 -1.90
N CYS A 112 7.80 -2.71 -1.05
CA CYS A 112 7.61 -3.34 0.26
C CYS A 112 6.50 -4.36 0.17
N SER A 113 6.78 -5.55 0.68
CA SER A 113 5.88 -6.67 0.71
C SER A 113 5.41 -6.95 2.12
N TYR A 114 4.11 -7.19 2.31
CA TYR A 114 3.59 -7.74 3.56
C TYR A 114 3.05 -9.16 3.33
N GLY A 115 3.62 -10.14 4.03
CA GLY A 115 3.14 -11.52 3.98
C GLY A 115 2.02 -11.75 5.00
N TYR A 116 0.78 -11.97 4.55
CA TYR A 116 -0.36 -12.18 5.44
C TYR A 116 -0.18 -13.36 6.43
N LYS A 117 0.38 -14.48 5.99
CA LYS A 117 0.66 -15.62 6.90
C LYS A 117 1.86 -15.37 7.81
N GLU A 118 2.88 -14.71 7.27
CA GLU A 118 4.16 -14.50 7.95
C GLU A 118 4.14 -13.33 8.95
N ASN A 119 3.17 -12.42 8.79
CA ASN A 119 3.05 -11.18 9.55
C ASN A 119 4.34 -10.36 9.54
N LYS A 120 5.02 -10.30 8.39
CA LYS A 120 6.30 -9.62 8.20
C LYS A 120 6.21 -8.66 7.02
N VAL A 121 6.81 -7.48 7.21
CA VAL A 121 7.13 -6.53 6.14
C VAL A 121 8.55 -6.83 5.65
N ARG A 122 8.76 -6.91 4.34
CA ARG A 122 10.07 -7.10 3.72
C ARG A 122 10.19 -6.24 2.47
N GLU A 123 11.34 -5.63 2.26
CA GLU A 123 11.67 -5.06 0.96
C GLU A 123 11.94 -6.19 -0.05
N ILE A 124 11.44 -6.03 -1.27
CA ILE A 124 11.74 -6.90 -2.41
C ILE A 124 12.75 -6.14 -3.27
N GLU A 125 13.91 -6.74 -3.48
CA GLU A 125 14.82 -6.32 -4.54
C GLU A 125 14.21 -6.76 -5.87
N SER A 126 13.89 -5.79 -6.73
CA SER A 126 13.39 -6.02 -8.09
C SER A 126 14.49 -5.87 -9.12
#